data_AF-A0A1G2XIU1-F1
#
_entry.id   AF-A0A1G2XIU1-F1
#
_cell.length_a   1.000
_cell.length_b   1.000
_cell.length_c   1.000
_cell.angle_alpha   90.00
_cell.angle_beta   90.00
_cell.angle_gamma   90.00
#
_symmetry.space_group_name_H-M   'P 1'
#
loop_
_entity.id
_entity.type
_entity.pdbx_description
1 polymer ?
#
loop_
_entity_poly.entity_id
_entity_poly.type
_entity_poly.pdbx_seq_one_letter_code
_entity_poly.pdbx_strand_id
1 'polypeptide(L)'
;MVIFSIILCAACVYLLCWGAKWEYLLERLSGKKADTKNQWPMVAISSDDSIETKVEVIKNSFCVCVRGAVDAPSAHHEINIGIELRDITEQDVNTSCVHSLSEQFKHPITKTFAYQQYKGTLPDQHTQISDWMEVANIETSVLRFARMGTRRLLFKVFITSCASREELAGGCSVMLYDNMLPGYMDMAYNSLKAGKLAVILALSNVRQVSQEQVDIAASWFEQNLTAISEHIPSLGRYQIEKAIQQGRKFLRRGGTIDIAQICDQLKDVADSHLRLDIIELCLRVAVVDDRIAEDSLAKINRIAWLLKVEYSDYIRKLESKLASQDAGQHSALSLLGIVPEMDEQCVCRLLNDEYRRWNGCVTSFDGTIRKRATEMIERISYVRNQYRSKSLPRTA
;
A
#
# COMPACT_ATOMS: atom_id res chain seq x y z
N MET A 1 -21.10 27.67 -24.40
CA MET A 1 -19.74 28.17 -24.10
C MET A 1 -19.13 27.61 -22.81
N VAL A 2 -19.88 27.46 -21.70
CA VAL A 2 -19.31 27.01 -20.40
C VAL A 2 -18.80 25.56 -20.41
N ILE A 3 -19.45 24.65 -21.14
CA ILE A 3 -19.05 23.22 -21.19
C ILE A 3 -17.73 23.02 -21.94
N PHE A 4 -17.45 23.82 -22.98
CA PHE A 4 -16.20 23.73 -23.73
C PHE A 4 -14.99 24.19 -22.89
N SER A 5 -15.17 25.17 -22.00
CA SER A 5 -14.10 25.66 -21.12
C SER A 5 -13.72 24.64 -20.03
N ILE A 6 -14.68 23.84 -19.55
CA ILE A 6 -14.43 22.82 -18.52
C ILE A 6 -13.71 21.60 -19.12
N ILE A 7 -14.07 21.22 -20.35
CA ILE A 7 -13.40 20.12 -21.07
C ILE A 7 -11.97 20.50 -21.44
N LEU A 8 -11.72 21.75 -21.84
CA LEU A 8 -10.37 22.23 -22.14
C LEU A 8 -9.48 22.27 -20.89
N CYS A 9 -10.02 22.71 -19.73
CA CYS A 9 -9.29 22.67 -18.47
C CYS A 9 -8.99 21.23 -17.99
N ALA A 10 -9.95 20.31 -18.12
CA ALA A 10 -9.74 18.91 -17.75
C ALA A 10 -8.70 18.23 -18.66
N ALA A 11 -8.72 18.53 -19.97
CA ALA A 11 -7.74 18.02 -20.93
C ALA A 11 -6.33 18.61 -20.67
N CYS A 12 -6.22 19.89 -20.34
CA CYS A 12 -4.94 20.52 -19.98
C CYS A 12 -4.36 19.95 -18.67
N VAL A 13 -5.18 19.69 -17.65
CA VAL A 13 -4.70 19.05 -16.40
C VAL A 13 -4.31 17.59 -16.65
N TYR A 14 -5.06 16.88 -17.50
CA TYR A 14 -4.72 15.50 -17.87
C TYR A 14 -3.42 15.44 -18.70
N LEU A 15 -3.21 16.38 -19.63
CA LEU A 15 -1.98 16.50 -20.42
C LEU A 15 -0.77 16.97 -19.60
N LEU A 16 -0.96 17.82 -18.58
CA LEU A 16 0.12 18.24 -17.68
C LEU A 16 0.52 17.10 -16.70
N CYS A 17 -0.44 16.32 -16.20
CA CYS A 17 -0.14 15.20 -15.31
C CYS A 17 0.42 13.97 -16.04
N TRP A 18 0.10 13.76 -17.32
CA TRP A 18 0.69 12.69 -18.14
C TRP A 18 1.97 13.11 -18.88
N GLY A 19 2.09 14.37 -19.29
CA GLY A 19 3.28 14.89 -19.97
C GLY A 19 4.54 14.73 -19.14
N ALA A 20 4.48 15.07 -17.85
CA ALA A 20 5.61 14.91 -16.93
C ALA A 20 6.03 13.44 -16.71
N LYS A 21 5.08 12.50 -16.84
CA LYS A 21 5.35 11.06 -16.69
C LYS A 21 5.92 10.45 -17.99
N TRP A 22 5.60 11.04 -19.14
CA TRP A 22 6.05 10.57 -20.46
C TRP A 22 7.43 11.12 -20.83
N GLU A 23 7.74 12.38 -20.49
CA GLU A 23 9.08 12.95 -20.65
C GLU A 23 10.12 12.20 -19.79
N TYR A 24 9.78 11.85 -18.54
CA TYR A 24 10.64 11.04 -17.66
C TYR A 24 10.91 9.62 -18.21
N LEU A 25 9.92 9.01 -18.87
CA LEU A 25 10.06 7.69 -19.51
C LEU A 25 10.88 7.76 -20.82
N LEU A 26 10.75 8.84 -21.58
CA LEU A 26 11.53 9.09 -22.80
C LEU A 26 12.98 9.47 -22.49
N GLU A 27 13.26 10.22 -21.42
CA GLU A 27 14.63 10.48 -20.95
C GLU A 27 15.34 9.20 -20.51
N ARG A 28 14.63 8.30 -19.81
CA ARG A 28 15.17 7.01 -19.36
C ARG A 28 15.42 6.02 -20.50
N LEU A 29 14.61 6.07 -21.57
CA LEU A 29 14.80 5.23 -22.77
C LEU A 29 15.82 5.79 -23.76
N SER A 30 16.09 7.10 -23.75
CA SER A 30 17.01 7.73 -24.70
C SER A 30 18.49 7.70 -24.27
N GLY A 31 18.80 7.28 -23.04
CA GLY A 31 20.18 7.16 -22.56
C GLY A 31 20.97 8.48 -22.54
N LYS A 32 20.31 9.61 -22.73
CA LYS A 32 20.94 10.94 -22.69
C LYS A 32 21.05 11.40 -21.25
N LYS A 33 22.28 11.61 -20.77
CA LYS A 33 22.53 12.37 -19.54
C LYS A 33 21.90 13.76 -19.71
N ALA A 34 20.87 14.05 -18.93
CA ALA A 34 20.31 15.38 -18.84
C ALA A 34 21.35 16.31 -18.20
N ASP A 35 21.90 17.22 -19.02
CA ASP A 35 22.71 18.34 -18.56
C ASP A 35 21.75 19.44 -18.10
N THR A 36 21.12 19.25 -16.94
CA THR A 36 20.18 20.23 -16.37
C THR A 36 20.93 21.18 -15.44
N LYS A 37 21.47 22.26 -16.01
CA LYS A 37 21.63 23.54 -15.31
C LYS A 37 20.25 24.15 -15.04
N ASN A 38 19.47 23.52 -14.16
CA ASN A 38 18.36 24.19 -13.50
C ASN A 38 18.88 24.70 -12.16
N GLN A 39 19.14 26.00 -12.08
CA GLN A 39 19.30 26.70 -10.81
C GLN A 39 17.95 26.68 -10.10
N TRP A 40 17.79 25.73 -9.19
CA TRP A 40 16.65 25.64 -8.29
C TRP A 40 16.82 26.65 -7.14
N PRO A 41 15.73 27.19 -6.57
CA PRO A 41 15.84 28.17 -5.49
C PRO A 41 16.60 27.55 -4.31
N MET A 42 17.74 28.16 -3.97
CA MET A 42 18.47 27.84 -2.76
C MET A 42 17.54 28.05 -1.57
N VAL A 43 17.27 26.98 -0.82
CA VAL A 43 16.82 27.15 0.56
C VAL A 43 17.95 27.90 1.24
N ALA A 44 17.66 29.06 1.83
CA ALA A 44 18.65 29.81 2.58
C ALA A 44 19.17 28.92 3.72
N ILE A 45 20.36 28.36 3.51
CA ILE A 45 21.14 27.69 4.55
C ILE A 45 21.57 28.84 5.49
N SER A 46 21.34 28.70 6.78
CA SER A 46 21.74 29.72 7.77
C SER A 46 23.23 30.03 7.62
N SER A 47 23.58 31.30 7.73
CA SER A 47 24.93 31.84 7.50
C SER A 47 25.99 31.46 8.56
N ASP A 48 25.64 30.58 9.51
CA ASP A 48 26.44 30.26 10.70
C ASP A 48 26.91 28.80 10.72
N ASP A 49 27.20 28.21 9.55
CA ASP A 49 27.76 26.85 9.47
C ASP A 49 29.26 26.91 9.82
N SER A 50 29.62 26.60 11.07
CA SER A 50 31.03 26.51 11.53
C SER A 50 31.73 25.22 11.06
N ILE A 51 30.95 24.22 10.66
CA ILE A 51 31.44 22.99 10.02
C ILE A 51 30.79 22.77 8.67
N GLU A 52 31.58 22.29 7.71
CA GLU A 52 31.08 21.79 6.45
C GLU A 52 30.63 20.34 6.59
N THR A 53 29.51 20.00 5.95
CA THR A 53 28.97 18.65 5.92
C THR A 53 28.99 18.10 4.49
N LYS A 54 29.38 16.84 4.34
CA LYS A 54 29.32 16.11 3.07
C LYS A 54 28.64 14.77 3.30
N VAL A 55 27.74 14.41 2.38
CA VAL A 55 27.03 13.13 2.44
C VAL A 55 27.21 12.38 1.12
N GLU A 56 27.58 11.10 1.22
CA GLU A 56 27.72 10.21 0.08
C GLU A 56 26.90 8.92 0.28
N VAL A 57 26.45 8.32 -0.81
CA VAL A 57 25.76 7.02 -0.78
C VAL A 57 26.77 5.91 -1.08
N ILE A 58 26.98 5.02 -0.11
CA ILE A 58 27.88 3.87 -0.24
C ILE A 58 27.10 2.60 0.07
N LYS A 59 26.91 1.73 -0.93
CA LYS A 59 26.30 0.38 -0.77
C LYS A 59 25.01 0.36 0.08
N ASN A 60 24.10 1.32 -0.16
CA ASN A 60 22.83 1.52 0.56
C ASN A 60 22.93 2.14 1.95
N SER A 61 23.97 2.92 2.20
CA SER A 61 24.05 3.74 3.41
C SER A 61 24.47 5.16 3.09
N PHE A 62 24.01 6.10 3.92
CA PHE A 62 24.49 7.47 3.93
C PHE A 62 25.74 7.54 4.81
N CYS A 63 26.89 7.80 4.17
CA CYS A 63 28.14 8.14 4.84
C CYS A 63 28.15 9.65 5.04
N VAL A 64 28.09 10.09 6.30
CA VAL A 64 28.06 11.50 6.68
C VAL A 64 29.42 11.88 7.22
N CYS A 65 30.05 12.86 6.58
CA CYS A 65 31.36 13.37 6.95
C CYS A 65 31.29 14.87 7.29
N VAL A 66 32.17 15.31 8.19
CA VAL A 66 32.31 16.72 8.56
C VAL A 66 33.76 17.17 8.46
N ARG A 67 33.96 18.47 8.26
CA ARG A 67 35.24 19.17 8.41
C ARG A 67 34.98 20.61 8.87
N GLY A 68 35.93 21.27 9.52
CA GLY A 68 35.77 22.66 9.96
C GLY A 68 36.20 22.91 11.41
N ALA A 69 35.77 24.03 11.97
CA ALA A 69 36.19 24.48 13.29
C ALA A 69 35.09 24.20 14.33
N VAL A 70 35.51 23.80 15.53
CA VAL A 70 34.62 23.61 16.67
C VAL A 70 35.18 24.39 17.85
N ASP A 71 34.38 25.32 18.36
CA ASP A 71 34.70 26.11 19.55
C ASP A 71 33.98 25.52 20.76
N ALA A 72 34.76 25.09 21.75
CA ALA A 72 34.28 24.54 23.01
C ALA A 72 34.51 25.52 24.17
N PRO A 73 33.80 25.35 25.30
CA PRO A 73 34.04 26.16 26.51
C PRO A 73 35.42 25.95 27.14
N SER A 74 36.00 24.74 27.00
CA SER A 74 37.31 24.38 27.55
C SER A 74 38.02 23.32 26.70
N ALA A 75 39.32 23.12 26.91
CA ALA A 75 40.02 21.95 26.40
C ALA A 75 39.45 20.66 27.02
N HIS A 76 39.63 19.52 26.35
CA HIS A 76 39.11 18.20 26.76
C HIS A 76 37.59 18.17 26.98
N HIS A 77 36.83 19.05 26.31
CA HIS A 77 35.38 19.14 26.46
C HIS A 77 34.67 17.95 25.81
N GLU A 78 33.79 17.29 26.55
CA GLU A 78 33.03 16.14 26.06
C GLU A 78 31.93 16.54 25.07
N ILE A 79 31.86 15.83 23.95
CA ILE A 79 30.93 16.12 22.86
C ILE A 79 30.10 14.92 22.39
N ASN A 80 28.90 15.24 21.93
CA ASN A 80 28.04 14.37 21.15
C ASN A 80 27.91 14.90 19.73
N ILE A 81 27.81 14.00 18.76
CA ILE A 81 27.40 14.35 17.40
C ILE A 81 25.97 13.91 17.19
N GLY A 82 25.14 14.85 16.72
CA GLY A 82 23.77 14.62 16.32
C GLY A 82 23.58 14.80 14.81
N ILE A 83 22.68 14.00 14.24
CA ILE A 83 22.25 14.14 12.85
C ILE A 83 20.72 14.13 12.80
N GLU A 84 20.17 15.20 12.23
CA GLU A 84 18.78 15.30 11.82
C GLU A 84 18.67 15.13 10.30
N LEU A 85 17.69 14.33 9.87
CA LEU A 85 17.39 14.09 8.47
C LEU A 85 15.98 14.58 8.15
N ARG A 86 15.86 15.49 7.19
CA ARG A 86 14.58 16.02 6.71
C ARG A 86 14.43 15.85 5.22
N ASP A 87 13.21 15.57 4.80
CA ASP A 87 12.84 15.54 3.39
C ASP A 87 12.30 16.92 2.98
N ILE A 88 13.05 17.65 2.16
CA ILE A 88 12.71 19.00 1.73
C ILE A 88 12.21 19.04 0.28
N THR A 89 11.69 17.91 -0.23
CA THR A 89 11.22 17.77 -1.60
C THR A 89 9.95 18.58 -1.86
N GLU A 90 8.93 18.42 -1.00
CA GLU A 90 7.58 18.96 -1.23
C GLU A 90 7.31 20.25 -0.43
N GLN A 91 8.26 20.67 0.42
CA GLN A 91 8.13 21.85 1.32
C GLN A 91 6.90 21.81 2.25
N ASP A 92 6.26 20.66 2.40
CA ASP A 92 5.16 20.42 3.36
C ASP A 92 5.72 19.77 4.64
N VAL A 93 5.39 20.37 5.78
CA VAL A 93 5.77 19.90 7.12
C VAL A 93 5.39 18.43 7.32
N ASN A 94 4.24 17.98 6.82
CA ASN A 94 3.77 16.59 6.97
C ASN A 94 4.59 15.58 6.16
N THR A 95 5.25 16.05 5.10
CA THR A 95 6.10 15.23 4.22
C THR A 95 7.59 15.37 4.54
N SER A 96 7.93 16.27 5.49
CA SER A 96 9.31 16.61 5.80
C SER A 96 10.00 15.65 6.75
N CYS A 97 9.22 14.83 7.45
CA CYS A 97 9.71 13.86 8.40
C CYS A 97 10.26 12.62 7.67
N VAL A 98 11.51 12.27 7.96
CA VAL A 98 12.01 10.92 7.67
C VAL A 98 11.87 10.10 8.94
N HIS A 99 11.20 8.95 8.87
CA HIS A 99 10.99 8.07 10.01
C HIS A 99 12.11 7.03 10.09
N SER A 100 12.45 6.61 11.30
CA SER A 100 13.31 5.44 11.52
C SER A 100 12.45 4.19 11.72
N LEU A 101 12.89 3.06 11.16
CA LEU A 101 12.37 1.72 11.44
C LEU A 101 13.10 1.06 12.61
N SER A 102 14.32 1.51 12.92
CA SER A 102 15.09 1.04 14.06
C SER A 102 14.78 1.86 15.31
N GLU A 103 14.40 1.19 16.40
CA GLU A 103 14.10 1.84 17.69
C GLU A 103 15.27 2.70 18.20
N GLN A 104 16.52 2.30 17.93
CA GLN A 104 17.70 3.00 18.39
C GLN A 104 17.88 4.40 17.76
N PHE A 105 17.24 4.66 16.61
CA PHE A 105 17.31 5.95 15.89
C PHE A 105 15.95 6.66 15.84
N LYS A 106 14.98 6.21 16.64
CA LYS A 106 13.68 6.88 16.74
C LYS A 106 13.75 7.96 17.82
N HIS A 107 13.37 9.16 17.45
CA HIS A 107 13.13 10.20 18.44
C HIS A 107 11.93 9.80 19.33
N PRO A 108 12.02 9.90 20.67
CA PRO A 108 11.03 9.33 21.60
C PRO A 108 9.61 9.84 21.42
N ILE A 109 9.46 11.10 20.98
CA ILE A 109 8.16 11.78 20.88
C ILE A 109 7.64 11.73 19.44
N THR A 110 8.40 12.26 18.49
CA THR A 110 8.00 12.45 17.10
C THR A 110 8.14 11.19 16.23
N LYS A 111 8.83 10.15 16.73
CA LYS A 111 9.18 8.93 15.96
C LYS A 111 9.95 9.22 14.66
N THR A 112 10.49 10.43 14.51
CA THR A 112 11.35 10.79 13.38
C THR A 112 12.73 10.19 13.58
N PHE A 113 13.49 10.07 12.50
CA PHE A 113 14.88 9.71 12.57
C PHE A 113 15.65 10.77 13.37
N ALA A 114 16.37 10.32 14.38
CA ALA A 114 17.32 11.11 15.14
C ALA A 114 18.53 10.23 15.44
N TYR A 115 19.71 10.68 15.04
CA TYR A 115 20.97 10.03 15.38
C TYR A 115 21.69 10.88 16.41
N GLN A 116 22.15 10.28 17.49
CA GLN A 116 23.00 10.93 18.47
C GLN A 116 24.00 9.93 19.02
N GLN A 117 25.29 10.26 18.95
CA GLN A 117 26.35 9.40 19.46
C GLN A 117 27.38 10.22 20.23
N TYR A 118 27.82 9.70 21.38
CA TYR A 118 29.01 10.18 22.06
C TYR A 118 30.24 9.93 21.21
N LYS A 119 31.07 10.97 20.99
CA LYS A 119 32.29 10.86 20.18
C LYS A 119 33.59 11.03 20.96
N GLY A 120 33.52 11.45 22.23
CA GLY A 120 34.70 11.65 23.07
C GLY A 120 34.90 13.10 23.46
N THR A 121 36.16 13.48 23.68
CA THR A 121 36.56 14.82 24.07
C THR A 121 37.29 15.55 22.94
N LEU A 122 37.06 16.86 22.84
CA LEU A 122 37.84 17.74 21.96
C LEU A 122 39.21 17.98 22.58
N PRO A 123 40.32 17.89 21.83
CA PRO A 123 41.67 18.08 22.38
C PRO A 123 41.84 19.48 22.96
N ASP A 124 41.39 20.50 22.24
CA ASP A 124 41.59 21.91 22.55
C ASP A 124 40.28 22.69 22.56
N GLN A 125 40.31 23.89 23.16
CA GLN A 125 39.17 24.80 23.17
C GLN A 125 38.73 25.19 21.74
N HIS A 126 39.69 25.42 20.84
CA HIS A 126 39.45 25.61 19.43
C HIS A 126 40.02 24.42 18.68
N THR A 127 39.16 23.53 18.19
CA THR A 127 39.58 22.31 17.48
C THR A 127 39.27 22.45 16.00
N GLN A 128 40.30 22.30 15.16
CA GLN A 128 40.16 22.26 13.70
C GLN A 128 40.18 20.82 13.17
N ILE A 129 39.12 20.42 12.49
CA ILE A 129 39.02 19.16 11.76
C ILE A 129 39.42 19.42 10.29
N SER A 130 40.68 19.15 9.96
CA SER A 130 41.25 19.45 8.63
C SER A 130 40.78 18.49 7.54
N ASP A 131 40.71 17.19 7.85
CA ASP A 131 40.32 16.15 6.91
C ASP A 131 38.85 15.76 7.11
N TRP A 132 38.23 15.24 6.05
CA TRP A 132 36.87 14.72 6.14
C TRP A 132 36.81 13.56 7.12
N MET A 133 36.14 13.77 8.25
CA MET A 133 35.93 12.76 9.27
C MET A 133 34.55 12.14 9.13
N GLU A 134 34.47 10.82 8.97
CA GLU A 134 33.21 10.10 9.00
C GLU A 134 32.63 10.13 10.42
N VAL A 135 31.43 10.70 10.56
CA VAL A 135 30.74 10.81 11.84
C VAL A 135 29.63 9.79 11.99
N ALA A 136 29.01 9.37 10.89
CA ALA A 136 27.98 8.34 10.90
C ALA A 136 27.87 7.60 9.56
N ASN A 137 27.41 6.36 9.66
CA ASN A 137 27.03 5.50 8.55
C ASN A 137 25.58 5.01 8.79
N ILE A 138 24.63 5.55 8.03
CA ILE A 138 23.19 5.34 8.25
C ILE A 138 22.65 4.46 7.13
N GLU A 139 22.28 3.22 7.44
CA GLU A 139 21.66 2.34 6.45
C GLU A 139 20.33 2.91 5.95
N THR A 140 20.12 2.96 4.63
CA THR A 140 18.87 3.47 4.07
C THR A 140 17.69 2.52 4.34
N SER A 141 17.98 1.24 4.63
CA SER A 141 17.00 0.21 5.02
C SER A 141 16.27 0.56 6.33
N VAL A 142 16.91 1.32 7.22
CA VAL A 142 16.32 1.73 8.49
C VAL A 142 15.50 3.01 8.37
N LEU A 143 15.45 3.62 7.19
CA LEU A 143 14.75 4.88 6.95
C LEU A 143 13.45 4.64 6.19
N ARG A 144 12.45 5.46 6.49
CA ARG A 144 11.18 5.50 5.76
C ARG A 144 10.85 6.93 5.37
N PHE A 145 10.83 7.18 4.07
CA PHE A 145 10.56 8.48 3.46
C PHE A 145 9.06 8.70 3.23
N ALA A 146 8.67 9.95 2.99
CA ALA A 146 7.28 10.31 2.70
C ALA A 146 6.77 9.68 1.40
N ARG A 147 7.59 9.72 0.33
CA ARG A 147 7.23 9.16 -0.97
C ARG A 147 8.38 8.41 -1.65
N MET A 148 8.02 7.63 -2.66
CA MET A 148 8.87 7.03 -3.66
C MET A 148 9.36 8.08 -4.68
N GLY A 149 10.49 7.79 -5.32
CA GLY A 149 11.12 8.63 -6.33
C GLY A 149 12.26 9.48 -5.76
N THR A 150 12.72 10.44 -6.57
CA THR A 150 13.82 11.34 -6.20
C THR A 150 13.41 12.26 -5.06
N ARG A 151 14.14 12.18 -3.94
CA ARG A 151 13.94 12.97 -2.72
C ARG A 151 15.10 13.93 -2.53
N ARG A 152 14.80 15.17 -2.15
CA ARG A 152 15.78 16.17 -1.73
C ARG A 152 15.90 16.11 -0.21
N LEU A 153 17.00 15.57 0.28
CA LEU A 153 17.23 15.33 1.70
C LEU A 153 18.17 16.38 2.28
N LEU A 154 17.78 16.98 3.39
CA LEU A 154 18.60 17.88 4.20
C LEU A 154 19.13 17.11 5.40
N PHE A 155 20.45 17.05 5.50
CA PHE A 155 21.19 16.55 6.66
C PHE A 155 21.63 17.77 7.46
N LYS A 156 21.13 17.92 8.68
CA LYS A 156 21.68 18.85 9.67
C LYS A 156 22.55 18.06 10.63
N VAL A 157 23.84 18.34 10.62
CA VAL A 157 24.80 17.77 11.57
C VAL A 157 25.11 18.83 12.61
N PHE A 158 25.13 18.45 13.87
CA PHE A 158 25.45 19.35 14.97
C PHE A 158 26.32 18.64 16.00
N ILE A 159 27.29 19.37 16.52
CA ILE A 159 28.16 18.95 17.61
C ILE A 159 27.66 19.66 18.86
N THR A 160 27.39 18.89 19.91
CA THR A 160 26.80 19.41 21.16
C THR A 160 27.65 19.06 22.36
N SER A 161 27.66 19.97 23.33
CA SER A 161 28.26 19.76 24.64
C SER A 161 27.51 18.65 25.40
N CYS A 162 28.23 17.65 25.93
CA CYS A 162 27.60 16.62 26.78
C CYS A 162 26.99 17.20 28.06
N ALA A 163 27.65 18.21 28.63
CA ALA A 163 27.24 18.82 29.91
C ALA A 163 26.07 19.80 29.76
N SER A 164 26.15 20.73 28.81
CA SER A 164 25.13 21.79 28.64
C SER A 164 24.08 21.46 27.58
N ARG A 165 24.33 20.49 26.69
CA ARG A 165 23.52 20.19 25.49
C ARG A 165 23.43 21.32 24.47
N GLU A 166 24.24 22.36 24.63
CA GLU A 166 24.31 23.47 23.68
C GLU A 166 25.04 23.04 22.41
N GLU A 167 24.58 23.58 21.27
CA GLU A 167 25.21 23.40 19.96
C GLU A 167 26.52 24.20 19.93
N LEU A 168 27.64 23.50 19.76
CA LEU A 168 28.99 24.06 19.65
C LEU A 168 29.35 24.34 18.18
N ALA A 169 28.86 23.51 17.28
CA ALA A 169 29.06 23.66 15.85
C ALA A 169 27.92 23.00 15.07
N GLY A 170 27.62 23.53 13.89
CA GLY A 170 26.54 23.07 13.04
C GLY A 170 26.93 23.14 11.57
N GLY A 171 26.36 22.24 10.78
CA GLY A 171 26.55 22.22 9.34
C GLY A 171 25.39 21.55 8.63
N CYS A 172 25.11 22.00 7.40
CA CYS A 172 24.05 21.44 6.59
C CYS A 172 24.57 20.89 5.26
N SER A 173 23.98 19.78 4.80
CA SER A 173 24.21 19.26 3.45
C SER A 173 22.89 18.81 2.82
N VAL A 174 22.69 19.18 1.56
CA VAL A 174 21.54 18.73 0.77
C VAL A 174 22.00 17.72 -0.27
N MET A 175 21.28 16.60 -0.38
CA MET A 175 21.53 15.60 -1.41
C MET A 175 20.26 15.14 -2.10
N LEU A 176 20.40 14.61 -3.31
CA LEU A 176 19.34 13.89 -4.00
C LEU A 176 19.46 12.39 -3.75
N TYR A 177 18.36 11.75 -3.40
CA TYR A 177 18.28 10.33 -3.13
C TYR A 177 17.07 9.71 -3.83
N ASP A 178 17.29 8.68 -4.64
CA ASP A 178 16.20 7.96 -5.29
C ASP A 178 15.63 6.88 -4.37
N ASN A 179 14.51 7.18 -3.73
CA ASN A 179 13.79 6.20 -2.93
C ASN A 179 13.01 5.24 -3.86
N MET A 180 13.46 4.00 -3.95
CA MET A 180 12.86 2.98 -4.82
C MET A 180 11.62 2.31 -4.23
N LEU A 181 11.34 2.53 -2.95
CA LEU A 181 10.23 1.91 -2.24
C LEU A 181 9.09 2.91 -1.97
N PRO A 182 7.83 2.46 -1.91
CA PRO A 182 6.71 3.30 -1.48
C PRO A 182 6.97 3.97 -0.13
N GLY A 183 6.81 5.29 -0.08
CA GLY A 183 6.89 6.02 1.18
C GLY A 183 5.61 5.88 2.02
N TYR A 184 5.63 6.41 3.25
CA TYR A 184 4.47 6.30 4.14
C TYR A 184 3.22 7.02 3.59
N MET A 185 3.37 8.10 2.83
CA MET A 185 2.26 8.79 2.16
C MET A 185 1.74 8.00 0.95
N ASP A 186 2.62 7.32 0.22
CA ASP A 186 2.20 6.47 -0.91
C ASP A 186 1.43 5.26 -0.40
N MET A 187 1.88 4.65 0.70
CA MET A 187 1.15 3.57 1.36
C MET A 187 -0.21 4.05 1.85
N ALA A 188 -0.31 5.21 2.51
CA ALA A 188 -1.60 5.77 2.92
C ALA A 188 -2.53 6.04 1.73
N TYR A 189 -2.00 6.57 0.62
CA TYR A 189 -2.76 6.79 -0.60
C TYR A 189 -3.23 5.48 -1.24
N ASN A 190 -2.35 4.48 -1.31
CA ASN A 190 -2.67 3.15 -1.84
C ASN A 190 -3.73 2.47 -1.00
N SER A 191 -3.65 2.54 0.33
CA SER A 191 -4.68 2.08 1.27
C SER A 191 -6.02 2.77 1.02
N LEU A 192 -6.04 4.10 0.86
CA LEU A 192 -7.27 4.84 0.55
C LEU A 192 -7.85 4.43 -0.80
N LYS A 193 -7.00 4.29 -1.82
CA LYS A 193 -7.42 3.85 -3.16
C LYS A 193 -7.99 2.45 -3.11
N ALA A 194 -7.30 1.52 -2.43
CA ALA A 194 -7.75 0.14 -2.25
C ALA A 194 -9.11 0.08 -1.58
N GLY A 195 -9.29 0.81 -0.48
CA GLY A 195 -10.57 0.87 0.24
C GLY A 195 -11.72 1.42 -0.59
N LYS A 196 -11.48 2.49 -1.36
CA LYS A 196 -12.52 3.04 -2.27
C LYS A 196 -12.94 2.02 -3.32
N LEU A 197 -11.96 1.37 -3.97
CA LEU A 197 -12.21 0.35 -4.98
C LEU A 197 -12.94 -0.85 -4.38
N ALA A 198 -12.53 -1.30 -3.19
CA ALA A 198 -13.17 -2.40 -2.46
C ALA A 198 -14.64 -2.12 -2.16
N VAL A 199 -14.96 -0.91 -1.65
CA VAL A 199 -16.35 -0.52 -1.35
C VAL A 199 -17.20 -0.47 -2.61
N ILE A 200 -16.68 0.14 -3.69
CA ILE A 200 -17.38 0.18 -4.98
C ILE A 200 -17.66 -1.23 -5.49
N LEU A 201 -16.66 -2.11 -5.41
CA LEU A 201 -16.76 -3.50 -5.84
C LEU A 201 -17.79 -4.27 -5.01
N ALA A 202 -17.75 -4.14 -3.69
CA ALA A 202 -18.68 -4.81 -2.78
C ALA A 202 -20.14 -4.39 -3.05
N LEU A 203 -20.40 -3.09 -3.17
CA LEU A 203 -21.73 -2.56 -3.45
C LEU A 203 -22.23 -2.91 -4.87
N SER A 204 -21.34 -3.28 -5.80
CA SER A 204 -21.72 -3.76 -7.13
C SER A 204 -22.34 -5.17 -7.15
N ASN A 205 -22.16 -5.92 -6.07
CA ASN A 205 -22.69 -7.28 -5.94
C ASN A 205 -24.17 -7.30 -5.59
N VAL A 206 -24.75 -6.17 -5.18
CA VAL A 206 -26.17 -6.08 -4.80
C VAL A 206 -26.98 -5.34 -5.87
N ARG A 207 -28.24 -5.72 -6.05
CA ARG A 207 -29.12 -5.07 -7.05
C ARG A 207 -29.54 -3.66 -6.62
N GLN A 208 -29.80 -3.49 -5.34
CA GLN A 208 -30.13 -2.20 -4.73
C GLN A 208 -29.32 -2.03 -3.46
N VAL A 209 -28.69 -0.86 -3.32
CA VAL A 209 -27.86 -0.53 -2.17
C VAL A 209 -28.73 0.05 -1.05
N SER A 210 -28.92 -0.73 0.02
CA SER A 210 -29.58 -0.32 1.26
C SER A 210 -28.63 0.49 2.15
N GLN A 211 -29.15 1.10 3.22
CA GLN A 211 -28.31 1.80 4.20
C GLN A 211 -27.47 0.82 5.03
N GLU A 212 -28.02 -0.34 5.38
CA GLU A 212 -27.31 -1.40 6.09
C GLU A 212 -26.04 -1.86 5.36
N GLN A 213 -26.13 -2.06 4.04
CA GLN A 213 -24.98 -2.44 3.21
C GLN A 213 -23.91 -1.34 3.15
N VAL A 214 -24.34 -0.08 3.18
CA VAL A 214 -23.44 1.08 3.28
C VAL A 214 -22.72 1.07 4.63
N ASP A 215 -23.44 0.80 5.72
CA ASP A 215 -22.89 0.78 7.07
C ASP A 215 -21.89 -0.37 7.26
N ILE A 216 -22.17 -1.56 6.68
CA ILE A 216 -21.24 -2.69 6.64
C ILE A 216 -19.94 -2.30 5.92
N ALA A 217 -20.05 -1.65 4.76
CA ALA A 217 -18.88 -1.24 3.97
C ALA A 217 -18.06 -0.14 4.65
N ALA A 218 -18.73 0.82 5.29
CA ALA A 218 -18.08 1.88 6.05
C ALA A 218 -17.35 1.30 7.28
N SER A 219 -17.99 0.42 8.03
CA SER A 219 -17.40 -0.24 9.19
C SER A 219 -16.16 -1.08 8.81
N TRP A 220 -16.24 -1.84 7.71
CA TRP A 220 -15.10 -2.59 7.21
C TRP A 220 -13.93 -1.68 6.84
N PHE A 221 -14.20 -0.55 6.16
CA PHE A 221 -13.15 0.39 5.78
C PHE A 221 -12.43 0.94 7.02
N GLU A 222 -13.18 1.35 8.04
CA GLU A 222 -12.61 1.89 9.29
C GLU A 222 -11.72 0.88 10.02
N GLN A 223 -12.10 -0.41 9.99
CA GLN A 223 -11.34 -1.49 10.61
C GLN A 223 -10.07 -1.86 9.85
N ASN A 224 -10.12 -1.86 8.51
CA ASN A 224 -9.05 -2.40 7.67
C ASN A 224 -8.03 -1.34 7.21
N LEU A 225 -8.31 -0.04 7.37
CA LEU A 225 -7.49 1.03 6.81
C LEU A 225 -7.09 2.10 7.85
N THR A 226 -6.89 1.67 9.09
CA THR A 226 -6.39 2.45 10.24
C THR A 226 -5.10 3.23 9.95
N ALA A 227 -4.25 2.78 9.04
CA ALA A 227 -3.04 3.50 8.63
C ALA A 227 -3.34 4.90 8.00
N ILE A 228 -4.54 5.11 7.46
CA ILE A 228 -4.95 6.41 6.91
C ILE A 228 -5.23 7.42 8.03
N SER A 229 -5.74 6.97 9.18
CA SER A 229 -6.16 7.87 10.26
C SER A 229 -4.99 8.47 11.02
N GLU A 230 -3.83 7.80 11.07
CA GLU A 230 -2.62 8.33 11.71
C GLU A 230 -2.03 9.52 10.94
N HIS A 231 -2.14 9.51 9.61
CA HIS A 231 -1.53 10.55 8.77
C HIS A 231 -2.55 11.56 8.23
N ILE A 232 -3.83 11.18 8.04
CA ILE A 232 -4.87 12.08 7.53
C ILE A 232 -6.27 11.75 8.12
N PRO A 233 -6.54 12.07 9.41
CA PRO A 233 -7.72 11.63 10.16
C PRO A 233 -9.08 12.06 9.57
N SER A 234 -9.18 13.27 9.03
CA SER A 234 -10.44 13.85 8.52
C SER A 234 -10.72 13.53 7.04
N LEU A 235 -9.70 13.14 6.29
CA LEU A 235 -9.83 12.89 4.85
C LEU A 235 -10.37 11.48 4.58
N GLY A 236 -10.02 10.48 5.39
CA GLY A 236 -10.45 9.10 5.21
C GLY A 236 -11.97 8.95 5.14
N ARG A 237 -12.68 9.31 6.22
CA ARG A 237 -14.15 9.19 6.31
C ARG A 237 -14.90 9.96 5.22
N TYR A 238 -14.56 11.22 5.00
CA TYR A 238 -15.18 12.04 3.95
C TYR A 238 -14.97 11.43 2.55
N GLN A 239 -13.76 10.93 2.26
CA GLN A 239 -13.45 10.35 0.97
C GLN A 239 -14.15 9.02 0.73
N ILE A 240 -14.39 8.22 1.78
CA ILE A 240 -15.23 7.02 1.71
C ILE A 240 -16.67 7.41 1.45
N GLU A 241 -17.22 8.34 2.23
CA GLU A 241 -18.61 8.74 2.08
C GLU A 241 -18.85 9.29 0.67
N LYS A 242 -17.90 10.08 0.16
CA LYS A 242 -17.88 10.52 -1.23
C LYS A 242 -17.83 9.35 -2.21
N ALA A 243 -16.98 8.35 -1.99
CA ALA A 243 -16.90 7.16 -2.84
C ALA A 243 -18.20 6.31 -2.80
N ILE A 244 -18.82 6.17 -1.63
CA ILE A 244 -20.11 5.51 -1.43
C ILE A 244 -21.20 6.29 -2.17
N GLN A 245 -21.27 7.61 -2.00
CA GLN A 245 -22.25 8.45 -2.70
C GLN A 245 -22.06 8.39 -4.22
N GLN A 246 -20.82 8.39 -4.70
CA GLN A 246 -20.49 8.22 -6.11
C GLN A 246 -20.91 6.84 -6.62
N GLY A 247 -20.59 5.78 -5.89
CA GLY A 247 -20.99 4.40 -6.20
C GLY A 247 -22.52 4.26 -6.26
N ARG A 248 -23.24 4.79 -5.26
CA ARG A 248 -24.71 4.82 -5.25
C ARG A 248 -25.28 5.55 -6.45
N LYS A 249 -24.74 6.72 -6.80
CA LYS A 249 -25.19 7.50 -7.98
C LYS A 249 -24.91 6.76 -9.28
N PHE A 250 -23.76 6.10 -9.39
CA PHE A 250 -23.37 5.34 -10.58
C PHE A 250 -24.26 4.11 -10.77
N LEU A 251 -24.46 3.31 -9.72
CA LEU A 251 -25.30 2.12 -9.74
C LEU A 251 -26.77 2.45 -10.01
N ARG A 252 -27.31 3.52 -9.40
CA ARG A 252 -28.69 3.99 -9.66
C ARG A 252 -28.94 4.41 -11.11
N ARG A 253 -27.90 4.86 -11.82
CA ARG A 253 -27.99 5.28 -13.23
C ARG A 253 -27.83 4.11 -14.21
N GLY A 254 -27.74 2.87 -13.71
CA GLY A 254 -27.51 1.69 -14.55
C GLY A 254 -26.09 1.62 -15.10
N GLY A 255 -25.13 2.33 -14.48
CA GLY A 255 -23.74 2.26 -14.89
C GLY A 255 -23.17 0.85 -14.69
N THR A 256 -22.50 0.32 -15.71
CA THR A 256 -21.78 -0.95 -15.61
C THR A 256 -20.40 -0.69 -15.03
N ILE A 257 -20.12 -1.28 -13.87
CA ILE A 257 -18.79 -1.24 -13.28
C ILE A 257 -17.92 -2.25 -14.03
N ASP A 258 -16.77 -1.81 -14.53
CA ASP A 258 -15.76 -2.72 -15.07
C ASP A 258 -15.04 -3.42 -13.91
N ILE A 259 -15.57 -4.59 -13.53
CA ILE A 259 -15.04 -5.42 -12.46
C ILE A 259 -13.60 -5.83 -12.74
N ALA A 260 -13.25 -6.13 -14.00
CA ALA A 260 -11.91 -6.57 -14.36
C ALA A 260 -10.90 -5.44 -14.16
N GLN A 261 -11.22 -4.24 -14.64
CA GLN A 261 -10.37 -3.07 -14.45
C GLN A 261 -10.18 -2.71 -12.97
N ILE A 262 -11.23 -2.81 -12.15
CA ILE A 262 -11.11 -2.57 -10.70
C ILE A 262 -10.22 -3.63 -10.04
N CYS A 263 -10.40 -4.91 -10.39
CA CYS A 263 -9.59 -5.99 -9.85
C CYS A 263 -8.12 -5.85 -10.24
N ASP A 264 -7.83 -5.40 -11.47
CA ASP A 264 -6.46 -5.10 -11.91
C ASP A 264 -5.84 -3.98 -11.07
N GLN A 265 -6.54 -2.86 -10.89
CA GLN A 265 -6.06 -1.77 -10.04
C GLN A 265 -5.88 -2.18 -8.58
N LEU A 266 -6.73 -3.06 -8.06
CA LEU A 266 -6.62 -3.58 -6.70
C LEU A 266 -5.40 -4.48 -6.53
N LYS A 267 -5.03 -5.29 -7.53
CA LYS A 267 -3.83 -6.13 -7.45
C LYS A 267 -2.55 -5.32 -7.30
N ASP A 268 -2.51 -4.11 -7.86
CA ASP A 268 -1.35 -3.21 -7.78
C ASP A 268 -1.15 -2.59 -6.40
N VAL A 269 -2.23 -2.46 -5.61
CA VAL A 269 -2.20 -1.71 -4.34
C VAL A 269 -2.55 -2.55 -3.11
N ALA A 270 -3.20 -3.70 -3.28
CA ALA A 270 -3.60 -4.61 -2.21
C ALA A 270 -2.71 -5.85 -2.20
N ASP A 271 -2.22 -6.20 -1.01
CA ASP A 271 -1.53 -7.47 -0.77
C ASP A 271 -2.52 -8.66 -0.74
N SER A 272 -2.00 -9.87 -0.55
CA SER A 272 -2.83 -11.09 -0.52
C SER A 272 -3.86 -11.10 0.61
N HIS A 273 -3.52 -10.55 1.78
CA HIS A 273 -4.43 -10.49 2.92
C HIS A 273 -5.59 -9.54 2.65
N LEU A 274 -5.28 -8.31 2.23
CA LEU A 274 -6.30 -7.31 1.90
C LEU A 274 -7.21 -7.78 0.76
N ARG A 275 -6.70 -8.49 -0.25
CA ARG A 275 -7.54 -9.06 -1.32
C ARG A 275 -8.57 -10.05 -0.77
N LEU A 276 -8.16 -10.90 0.17
CA LEU A 276 -9.06 -11.84 0.82
C LEU A 276 -10.09 -11.11 1.71
N ASP A 277 -9.69 -10.05 2.41
CA ASP A 277 -10.61 -9.22 3.20
C ASP A 277 -11.63 -8.47 2.34
N ILE A 278 -11.23 -8.06 1.12
CA ILE A 278 -12.14 -7.47 0.13
C ILE A 278 -13.20 -8.49 -0.31
N ILE A 279 -12.82 -9.76 -0.48
CA ILE A 279 -13.80 -10.82 -0.78
C ILE A 279 -14.75 -11.04 0.38
N GLU A 280 -14.24 -11.03 1.62
CA GLU A 280 -15.11 -11.10 2.79
C GLU A 280 -16.10 -9.94 2.84
N LEU A 281 -15.65 -8.71 2.54
CA LEU A 281 -16.54 -7.57 2.43
C LEU A 281 -17.63 -7.81 1.36
N CYS A 282 -17.25 -8.30 0.18
CA CYS A 282 -18.20 -8.60 -0.88
C CYS A 282 -19.26 -9.62 -0.43
N LEU A 283 -18.85 -10.68 0.26
CA LEU A 283 -19.76 -11.68 0.84
C LEU A 283 -20.69 -11.05 1.87
N ARG A 284 -20.16 -10.24 2.80
CA ARG A 284 -20.95 -9.57 3.84
C ARG A 284 -21.99 -8.61 3.26
N VAL A 285 -21.63 -7.85 2.24
CA VAL A 285 -22.53 -6.89 1.58
C VAL A 285 -23.59 -7.60 0.74
N ALA A 286 -23.26 -8.75 0.14
CA ALA A 286 -24.18 -9.49 -0.70
C ALA A 286 -25.28 -10.25 0.05
N VAL A 287 -25.17 -10.38 1.38
CA VAL A 287 -26.23 -10.96 2.21
C VAL A 287 -27.41 -10.00 2.27
N VAL A 288 -28.59 -10.49 1.90
CA VAL A 288 -29.89 -9.83 2.03
C VAL A 288 -30.86 -10.86 2.60
N ASP A 289 -31.55 -10.53 3.70
CA ASP A 289 -32.44 -11.45 4.42
C ASP A 289 -31.77 -12.81 4.75
N ASP A 290 -30.55 -12.77 5.28
CA ASP A 290 -29.69 -13.93 5.61
C ASP A 290 -29.33 -14.85 4.43
N ARG A 291 -29.57 -14.42 3.19
CA ARG A 291 -29.29 -15.19 1.97
C ARG A 291 -28.41 -14.43 1.00
N ILE A 292 -27.63 -15.18 0.21
CA ILE A 292 -26.89 -14.61 -0.92
C ILE A 292 -27.63 -15.03 -2.20
N ALA A 293 -27.88 -14.08 -3.11
CA ALA A 293 -28.46 -14.41 -4.41
C ALA A 293 -27.43 -15.11 -5.33
N GLU A 294 -27.87 -16.05 -6.17
CA GLU A 294 -26.98 -16.77 -7.09
C GLU A 294 -26.18 -15.84 -8.02
N ASP A 295 -26.84 -14.81 -8.58
CA ASP A 295 -26.18 -13.81 -9.43
C ASP A 295 -25.06 -13.07 -8.69
N SER A 296 -25.27 -12.76 -7.41
CA SER A 296 -24.29 -12.08 -6.56
C SER A 296 -23.13 -13.02 -6.23
N LEU A 297 -23.43 -14.28 -5.92
CA LEU A 297 -22.41 -15.29 -5.65
C LEU A 297 -21.53 -15.56 -6.89
N ALA A 298 -22.13 -15.68 -8.07
CA ALA A 298 -21.39 -15.85 -9.33
C ALA A 298 -20.45 -14.66 -9.60
N LYS A 299 -20.90 -13.42 -9.33
CA LYS A 299 -20.03 -12.22 -9.41
C LYS A 299 -18.88 -12.28 -8.41
N ILE A 300 -19.14 -12.69 -7.17
CA ILE A 300 -18.11 -12.78 -6.12
C ILE A 300 -17.05 -13.84 -6.49
N ASN A 301 -17.46 -15.00 -7.00
CA ASN A 301 -16.55 -16.01 -7.52
C ASN A 301 -15.63 -15.44 -8.61
N ARG A 302 -16.22 -14.67 -9.53
CA ARG A 302 -15.46 -14.00 -10.60
C ARG A 302 -14.48 -12.98 -10.05
N ILE A 303 -14.87 -12.22 -9.03
CA ILE A 303 -13.99 -11.24 -8.36
C ILE A 303 -12.81 -11.97 -7.67
N ALA A 304 -13.08 -13.06 -6.95
CA ALA A 304 -12.04 -13.86 -6.29
C ALA A 304 -11.00 -14.38 -7.29
N TRP A 305 -11.46 -14.87 -8.45
CA TRP A 305 -10.59 -15.27 -9.55
C TRP A 305 -9.74 -14.11 -10.09
N LEU A 306 -10.36 -12.96 -10.39
CA LEU A 306 -9.67 -11.80 -10.97
C LEU A 306 -8.65 -11.17 -10.02
N LEU A 307 -8.93 -11.16 -8.72
CA LEU A 307 -8.02 -10.72 -7.66
C LEU A 307 -6.92 -11.75 -7.37
N LYS A 308 -6.99 -12.96 -7.95
CA LYS A 308 -6.06 -14.07 -7.72
C LYS A 308 -5.95 -14.42 -6.23
N VAL A 309 -7.09 -14.52 -5.57
CA VAL A 309 -7.16 -15.00 -4.19
C VAL A 309 -6.86 -16.49 -4.16
N GLU A 310 -6.17 -16.96 -3.12
CA GLU A 310 -5.89 -18.38 -2.94
C GLU A 310 -7.22 -19.14 -2.77
N TYR A 311 -7.38 -20.22 -3.53
CA TYR A 311 -8.68 -20.91 -3.66
C TYR A 311 -9.12 -21.54 -2.33
N SER A 312 -8.22 -22.17 -1.58
CA SER A 312 -8.57 -22.85 -0.33
C SER A 312 -9.06 -21.87 0.74
N ASP A 313 -8.46 -20.69 0.85
CA ASP A 313 -8.87 -19.62 1.76
C ASP A 313 -10.19 -18.99 1.32
N TYR A 314 -10.38 -18.82 0.01
CA TYR A 314 -11.63 -18.35 -0.56
C TYR A 314 -12.80 -19.30 -0.22
N ILE A 315 -12.65 -20.59 -0.55
CA ILE A 315 -13.68 -21.60 -0.32
C ILE A 315 -14.01 -21.71 1.18
N ARG A 316 -13.01 -21.66 2.07
CA ARG A 316 -13.25 -21.69 3.51
C ARG A 316 -14.13 -20.52 3.97
N LYS A 317 -13.88 -19.30 3.48
CA LYS A 317 -14.72 -18.12 3.78
C LYS A 317 -16.12 -18.27 3.18
N LEU A 318 -16.22 -18.73 1.94
CA LEU A 318 -17.50 -18.97 1.28
C LEU A 318 -18.35 -19.98 2.07
N GLU A 319 -17.78 -21.12 2.44
CA GLU A 319 -18.46 -22.18 3.18
C GLU A 319 -18.94 -21.74 4.55
N SER A 320 -18.14 -20.93 5.24
CA SER A 320 -18.52 -20.34 6.53
C SER A 320 -19.72 -19.41 6.37
N LYS A 321 -19.78 -18.61 5.31
CA LYS A 321 -20.90 -17.70 5.05
C LYS A 321 -22.16 -18.41 4.57
N LEU A 322 -22.02 -19.53 3.87
CA LEU A 322 -23.15 -20.34 3.38
C LEU A 322 -23.59 -21.43 4.35
N ALA A 323 -22.94 -21.59 5.51
CA ALA A 323 -23.20 -22.71 6.42
C ALA A 323 -24.65 -22.76 6.95
N SER A 324 -25.31 -21.60 7.05
CA SER A 324 -26.71 -21.47 7.49
C SER A 324 -27.73 -21.48 6.33
N GLN A 325 -27.28 -21.55 5.08
CA GLN A 325 -28.14 -21.47 3.89
C GLN A 325 -28.39 -22.86 3.29
N ASP A 326 -29.56 -23.04 2.69
CA ASP A 326 -29.90 -24.28 1.98
C ASP A 326 -29.03 -24.42 0.72
N ALA A 327 -28.17 -25.43 0.68
CA ALA A 327 -27.28 -25.71 -0.45
C ALA A 327 -28.02 -25.89 -1.79
N GLY A 328 -29.32 -26.25 -1.75
CA GLY A 328 -30.19 -26.38 -2.93
C GLY A 328 -30.42 -25.08 -3.71
N GLN A 329 -30.18 -23.92 -3.08
CA GLN A 329 -30.43 -22.61 -3.69
C GLN A 329 -29.34 -22.19 -4.72
N HIS A 330 -28.17 -22.83 -4.65
CA HIS A 330 -27.00 -22.46 -5.44
C HIS A 330 -26.59 -23.54 -6.44
N SER A 331 -26.06 -23.11 -7.59
CA SER A 331 -25.50 -24.04 -8.56
C SER A 331 -24.24 -24.72 -8.00
N ALA A 332 -23.98 -25.95 -8.45
CA ALA A 332 -22.77 -26.67 -8.06
C ALA A 332 -21.48 -25.90 -8.41
N LEU A 333 -21.48 -25.18 -9.53
CA LEU A 333 -20.34 -24.34 -9.94
C LEU A 333 -20.12 -23.19 -8.96
N SER A 334 -21.20 -22.50 -8.56
CA SER A 334 -21.09 -21.35 -7.65
C SER A 334 -20.63 -21.73 -6.26
N LEU A 335 -21.10 -22.87 -5.72
CA LEU A 335 -20.66 -23.38 -4.43
C LEU A 335 -19.19 -23.80 -4.42
N LEU A 336 -18.67 -24.24 -5.57
CA LEU A 336 -17.28 -24.65 -5.76
C LEU A 336 -16.39 -23.48 -6.22
N GLY A 337 -16.92 -22.24 -6.29
CA GLY A 337 -16.13 -21.09 -6.73
C GLY A 337 -15.65 -21.15 -8.18
N ILE A 338 -16.26 -22.00 -9.03
CA ILE A 338 -15.83 -22.19 -10.41
C ILE A 338 -16.45 -21.11 -11.29
N VAL A 339 -15.61 -20.45 -12.11
CA VAL A 339 -16.04 -19.41 -13.04
C VAL A 339 -15.76 -19.78 -14.50
N PRO A 340 -16.52 -19.23 -15.47
CA PRO A 340 -16.33 -19.55 -16.89
C PRO A 340 -14.95 -19.21 -17.46
N GLU A 341 -14.23 -18.27 -16.85
CA GLU A 341 -12.88 -17.86 -17.27
C GLU A 341 -11.78 -18.85 -16.89
N MET A 342 -12.07 -19.86 -16.07
CA MET A 342 -11.10 -20.90 -15.71
C MET A 342 -10.91 -21.88 -16.87
N ASP A 343 -9.65 -22.26 -17.11
CA ASP A 343 -9.35 -23.34 -18.07
C ASP A 343 -9.76 -24.72 -17.52
N GLU A 344 -10.00 -25.67 -18.42
CA GLU A 344 -10.47 -27.02 -18.07
C GLU A 344 -9.50 -27.77 -17.15
N GLN A 345 -8.18 -27.56 -17.28
CA GLN A 345 -7.19 -28.21 -16.42
C GLN A 345 -7.22 -27.65 -15.00
N CYS A 346 -7.42 -26.34 -14.85
CA CYS A 346 -7.65 -25.67 -13.58
C CYS A 346 -8.91 -26.22 -12.90
N VAL A 347 -10.03 -26.27 -13.60
CA VAL A 347 -11.29 -26.81 -13.08
C VAL A 347 -11.12 -28.28 -12.64
N CYS A 348 -10.49 -29.11 -13.47
CA CYS A 348 -10.25 -30.52 -13.12
C CYS A 348 -9.42 -30.69 -11.85
N ARG A 349 -8.37 -29.87 -11.67
CA ARG A 349 -7.53 -29.89 -10.45
C ARG A 349 -8.34 -29.51 -9.22
N LEU A 350 -9.08 -28.40 -9.27
CA LEU A 350 -9.93 -27.94 -8.17
C LEU A 350 -10.96 -29.00 -7.77
N LEU A 351 -11.66 -29.60 -8.74
CA LEU A 351 -12.63 -30.66 -8.48
C LEU A 351 -12.00 -31.91 -7.84
N ASN A 352 -10.75 -32.24 -8.20
CA ASN A 352 -10.03 -33.37 -7.61
C ASN A 352 -9.66 -33.11 -6.16
N ASP A 353 -9.18 -31.91 -5.85
CA ASP A 353 -8.79 -31.54 -4.50
C ASP A 353 -10.01 -31.45 -3.59
N GLU A 354 -11.10 -30.84 -4.07
CA GLU A 354 -12.38 -30.79 -3.37
C GLU A 354 -12.98 -32.18 -3.16
N TYR A 355 -12.94 -33.05 -4.17
CA TYR A 355 -13.41 -34.43 -4.02
C TYR A 355 -12.63 -35.17 -2.93
N ARG A 356 -11.28 -35.06 -2.92
CA ARG A 356 -10.45 -35.70 -1.89
C ARG A 356 -10.82 -35.20 -0.51
N ARG A 357 -10.98 -33.88 -0.35
CA ARG A 357 -11.35 -33.24 0.91
C ARG A 357 -12.70 -33.78 1.41
N TRP A 358 -13.74 -33.71 0.59
CA TRP A 358 -15.08 -34.15 0.99
C TRP A 358 -15.18 -35.66 1.17
N ASN A 359 -14.51 -36.46 0.34
CA ASN A 359 -14.47 -37.92 0.47
C ASN A 359 -13.86 -38.36 1.80
N GLY A 360 -12.85 -37.62 2.31
CA GLY A 360 -12.30 -37.84 3.65
C GLY A 360 -13.28 -37.56 4.80
N CYS A 361 -14.32 -36.76 4.56
CA CYS A 361 -15.33 -36.40 5.56
C CYS A 361 -16.56 -37.33 5.58
N VAL A 362 -16.71 -38.24 4.61
CA VAL A 362 -17.86 -39.17 4.52
C VAL A 362 -17.88 -40.17 5.69
N THR A 363 -16.73 -40.46 6.28
CA THR A 363 -16.63 -41.33 7.46
C THR A 363 -16.65 -40.56 8.78
N SER A 364 -16.95 -39.25 8.77
CA SER A 364 -17.01 -38.43 9.99
C SER A 364 -18.06 -38.96 10.97
N PHE A 365 -17.75 -38.90 12.26
CA PHE A 365 -18.68 -39.23 13.35
C PHE A 365 -19.86 -38.25 13.42
N ASP A 366 -19.67 -37.02 12.97
CA ASP A 366 -20.72 -36.01 12.89
C ASP A 366 -21.62 -36.27 11.67
N GLY A 367 -22.90 -36.57 11.93
CA GLY A 367 -23.90 -36.85 10.91
C GLY A 367 -24.20 -35.65 9.99
N THR A 368 -24.03 -34.42 10.46
CA THR A 368 -24.26 -33.21 9.65
C THR A 368 -23.14 -33.02 8.63
N ILE A 369 -21.89 -33.17 9.07
CA ILE A 369 -20.70 -33.14 8.21
C ILE A 369 -20.77 -34.26 7.18
N ARG A 370 -21.17 -35.46 7.59
CA ARG A 370 -21.34 -36.61 6.70
C ARG A 370 -22.36 -36.32 5.60
N LYS A 371 -23.54 -35.81 5.95
CA LYS A 371 -24.60 -35.48 4.99
C LYS A 371 -24.12 -34.43 3.97
N ARG A 372 -23.51 -33.34 4.46
CA ARG A 372 -22.96 -32.28 3.61
C ARG A 372 -21.85 -32.79 2.69
N ALA A 373 -20.99 -33.70 3.18
CA ALA A 373 -19.95 -34.32 2.37
C ALA A 373 -20.53 -35.14 1.21
N THR A 374 -21.56 -35.95 1.47
CA THR A 374 -22.25 -36.71 0.42
C THR A 374 -22.87 -35.78 -0.63
N GLU A 375 -23.58 -34.73 -0.20
CA GLU A 375 -24.19 -33.75 -1.11
C GLU A 375 -23.13 -33.05 -1.99
N MET A 376 -21.98 -32.68 -1.42
CA MET A 376 -20.91 -32.04 -2.18
C MET A 376 -20.24 -33.01 -3.17
N ILE A 377 -20.06 -34.28 -2.81
CA ILE A 377 -19.52 -35.32 -3.71
C ILE A 377 -20.44 -35.54 -4.91
N GLU A 378 -21.75 -35.58 -4.70
CA GLU A 378 -22.74 -35.69 -5.77
C GLU A 378 -22.66 -34.49 -6.73
N ARG A 379 -22.56 -33.28 -6.18
CA ARG A 379 -22.40 -32.04 -6.97
C ARG A 379 -21.10 -32.01 -7.76
N ILE A 380 -19.98 -32.42 -7.16
CA ILE A 380 -18.68 -32.52 -7.86
C ILE A 380 -18.77 -33.54 -9.00
N SER A 381 -19.40 -34.69 -8.76
CA SER A 381 -19.58 -35.73 -9.77
C SER A 381 -20.44 -35.24 -10.94
N TYR A 382 -21.51 -34.49 -10.65
CA TYR A 382 -22.34 -33.84 -11.66
C TYR A 382 -21.52 -32.87 -12.53
N VAL A 383 -20.72 -31.98 -11.91
CA VAL A 383 -19.88 -31.02 -12.65
C VAL A 383 -18.84 -31.75 -13.51
N ARG A 384 -18.17 -32.77 -12.98
CA ARG A 384 -17.20 -33.58 -13.74
C ARG A 384 -17.80 -34.18 -14.99
N ASN A 385 -19.02 -34.72 -14.90
CA ASN A 385 -19.72 -35.32 -16.04
C ASN A 385 -20.05 -34.27 -17.11
N GLN A 386 -20.38 -33.04 -16.72
CA GLN A 386 -20.60 -31.95 -17.68
C GLN A 386 -19.33 -31.56 -18.44
N TYR A 387 -18.17 -31.51 -17.79
CA TYR A 387 -16.92 -31.20 -18.47
C TYR A 387 -16.46 -32.36 -19.38
N ARG A 388 -16.59 -33.60 -18.91
CA ARG A 388 -16.28 -34.80 -19.71
C ARG A 388 -17.16 -34.93 -20.97
N SER A 389 -18.41 -34.51 -20.90
CA SER A 389 -19.33 -34.53 -22.06
C SER A 389 -19.09 -33.37 -23.04
N LYS A 390 -18.50 -32.26 -22.59
CA LYS A 390 -18.06 -31.16 -23.48
C LYS A 390 -16.73 -31.45 -24.20
N SER A 391 -15.83 -32.22 -23.59
CA SER A 391 -14.53 -32.58 -24.18
C SER A 391 -14.55 -33.81 -25.11
N LEU A 392 -15.70 -34.48 -25.25
CA LEU A 392 -15.92 -35.49 -26.28
C LEU A 392 -16.49 -34.81 -27.55
N PRO A 393 -15.73 -34.64 -28.64
CA PRO A 393 -16.37 -34.44 -29.93
C PRO A 393 -17.26 -35.66 -30.17
N ARG A 394 -18.54 -35.43 -30.48
CA ARG A 394 -19.40 -36.47 -31.04
C ARG A 394 -18.77 -36.90 -32.36
N THR A 395 -17.90 -37.90 -32.31
CA THR A 395 -17.53 -38.70 -33.48
C THR A 395 -18.79 -39.46 -33.87
N ALA A 396 -19.53 -38.86 -34.80
CA ALA A 396 -20.49 -39.57 -35.63
C ALA A 396 -19.74 -40.46 -36.62
#